data_AF-C4V395-F1
#
_entry.id   AF-C4V395-F1
#
_cell.length_a   1.000
_cell.length_b   1.000
_cell.length_c   1.000
_cell.angle_alpha   90.00
_cell.angle_beta   90.00
_cell.angle_gamma   90.00
#
_symmetry.space_group_name_H-M   'P 1'
#
loop_
_entity.id
_entity.type
_entity.pdbx_description
1 polymer ?
#
loop_
_entity_poly.entity_id
_entity_poly.type
_entity_poly.pdbx_seq_one_letter_code
_entity_poly.pdbx_strand_id
1 'polypeptide(L)'
;MGTDELTRIHELAKRVTLLEKMVLRQQSRIDELTQHLEQVVHAEGQPQYLSEEEKNTDNGTLHEETTARTPVSVSDLLDEEMKREMARAYTGASSAQPTEAKHKKPQTAMKRAAGSYAHATGGKEPVQSNQAKQTEAARKRSAEATLAGIPQHELRELTPEERAADFVRKYNALYDVPGTMFQKKKAQDDFIKEFEVQGMRCTNMQLRHSRPELEPRFVAVTPTRDADYWAMPLGNNLFAVVPNPFLVYGEEMHTAGGMREAFNSNYRAGNTYGRFTVKEPATFQFGTIGKVFKRGQLEAEI
;
A
#
# COMPACT_ATOMS: atom_id res chain seq x y z
N MET A 1 4.86 32.11 19.96
CA MET A 1 4.93 30.71 20.39
C MET A 1 5.02 30.66 21.90
N GLY A 2 4.22 29.80 22.53
CA GLY A 2 4.29 29.53 23.97
C GLY A 2 5.46 28.61 24.32
N THR A 3 5.89 28.62 25.58
CA THR A 3 6.97 27.74 26.07
C THR A 3 6.64 26.25 25.90
N ASP A 4 5.38 25.87 25.99
CA ASP A 4 4.90 24.50 25.78
C ASP A 4 5.10 24.01 24.34
N GLU A 5 4.98 24.90 23.35
CA GLU A 5 5.17 24.56 21.94
C GLU A 5 6.64 24.22 21.67
N LEU A 6 7.59 25.00 22.19
CA LEU A 6 9.02 24.68 22.12
C LEU A 6 9.33 23.35 22.81
N THR A 7 8.71 23.09 23.96
CA THR A 7 8.94 21.85 24.72
C THR A 7 8.44 20.63 23.96
N ARG A 8 7.25 20.71 23.35
CA ARG A 8 6.69 19.65 22.49
C ARG A 8 7.52 19.44 21.22
N ILE A 9 8.01 20.50 20.57
CA ILE A 9 8.90 20.39 19.39
C ILE A 9 10.22 19.72 19.76
N HIS A 10 10.81 20.07 20.90
CA HIS A 10 12.05 19.46 21.38
C HIS A 10 11.87 17.97 21.78
N GLU A 11 10.70 17.61 22.31
CA GLU A 11 10.35 16.21 22.58
C GLU A 11 10.16 15.41 21.28
N LEU A 12 9.46 15.97 20.29
CA LEU A 12 9.30 15.38 18.96
C LEU A 12 10.66 15.13 18.28
N ALA A 13 11.58 16.11 18.33
CA ALA A 13 12.93 15.96 17.80
C ALA A 13 13.67 14.76 18.44
N LYS A 14 13.58 14.59 19.77
CA LYS A 14 14.17 13.42 20.47
C LYS A 14 13.57 12.10 20.01
N ARG A 15 12.25 12.04 19.83
CA ARG A 15 11.54 10.84 19.34
C ARG A 15 11.95 10.50 17.90
N VAL A 16 12.08 11.51 17.03
CA VAL A 16 12.57 11.32 15.64
C VAL A 16 14.01 10.79 15.62
N THR A 17 14.94 11.40 16.37
CA THR A 17 16.32 10.90 16.45
C THR A 17 16.44 9.49 17.06
N LEU A 18 15.51 9.10 17.94
CA LEU A 18 15.44 7.71 18.43
C LEU A 18 14.97 6.75 17.33
N LEU A 19 13.93 7.12 16.56
CA LEU A 19 13.44 6.33 15.43
C LEU A 19 14.53 6.17 14.36
N GLU A 20 15.24 7.24 13.98
CA GLU A 20 16.38 7.19 13.05
C GLU A 20 17.45 6.18 13.51
N LYS A 21 17.81 6.19 14.79
CA LYS A 21 18.78 5.23 15.36
C LYS A 21 18.26 3.79 15.35
N MET A 22 16.96 3.57 15.56
CA MET A 22 16.38 2.23 15.47
C MET A 22 16.34 1.72 14.03
N VAL A 23 15.97 2.57 13.06
CA VAL A 23 16.00 2.24 11.63
C VAL A 23 17.42 1.88 11.17
N LEU A 24 18.43 2.65 11.55
CA LEU A 24 19.83 2.34 11.23
C LEU A 24 20.30 1.00 11.82
N ARG A 25 19.90 0.66 13.05
CA ARG A 25 20.19 -0.66 13.65
C ARG A 25 19.44 -1.80 12.95
N GLN A 26 18.20 -1.57 12.53
CA GLN A 26 17.44 -2.56 11.74
C GLN A 26 18.09 -2.77 10.36
N GLN A 27 18.53 -1.71 9.69
CA GLN A 27 19.21 -1.80 8.40
C GLN A 27 20.52 -2.61 8.52
N SER A 28 21.38 -2.30 9.49
CA SER A 28 22.61 -3.06 9.75
C SER A 28 22.34 -4.56 9.90
N ARG A 29 21.27 -4.93 10.60
CA ARG A 29 20.89 -6.34 10.81
C ARG A 29 20.32 -7.00 9.55
N ILE A 30 19.66 -6.24 8.67
CA ILE A 30 19.23 -6.72 7.35
C ILE A 30 20.44 -6.95 6.46
N ASP A 31 21.42 -6.04 6.49
CA ASP A 31 22.65 -6.13 5.70
C ASP A 31 23.49 -7.36 6.14
N GLU A 32 23.63 -7.58 7.46
CA GLU A 32 24.25 -8.78 8.05
C GLU A 32 23.56 -10.08 7.61
N LEU A 33 22.23 -10.14 7.65
CA LEU A 33 21.47 -11.31 7.21
C LEU A 33 21.59 -11.55 5.70
N THR A 34 21.64 -10.47 4.91
CA THR A 34 21.84 -10.53 3.45
C THR A 34 23.22 -11.11 3.13
N GLN A 35 24.27 -10.62 3.80
CA GLN A 35 25.63 -11.15 3.67
C GLN A 35 25.73 -12.63 4.09
N HIS A 36 25.00 -13.05 5.13
CA HIS A 36 24.94 -14.45 5.55
C HIS A 36 24.25 -15.34 4.50
N LEU A 37 23.19 -14.86 3.85
CA LEU A 37 22.52 -15.57 2.76
C LEU A 37 23.42 -15.66 1.52
N GLU A 38 24.12 -14.60 1.16
CA GLU A 38 25.12 -14.62 0.07
C GLU A 38 26.23 -15.64 0.34
N GLN A 39 26.74 -15.73 1.57
CA GLN A 39 27.74 -16.73 1.96
C GLN A 39 27.20 -18.17 1.85
N VAL A 40 25.95 -18.43 2.24
CA VAL A 40 25.32 -19.76 2.10
C VAL A 40 25.13 -20.11 0.62
N VAL A 41 24.62 -19.19 -0.19
CA VAL A 41 24.45 -19.39 -1.64
C VAL A 41 25.80 -19.61 -2.35
N HIS A 42 26.87 -18.93 -1.93
CA HIS A 42 28.21 -19.17 -2.44
C HIS A 42 28.82 -20.49 -1.97
N ALA A 43 28.48 -20.97 -0.77
CA ALA A 43 28.90 -22.28 -0.27
C ALA A 43 28.19 -23.45 -0.97
N GLU A 44 26.90 -23.29 -1.30
CA GLU A 44 26.12 -24.26 -2.08
C GLU A 44 26.49 -24.27 -3.58
N GLY A 45 27.29 -23.29 -4.03
CA GLY A 45 27.68 -23.10 -5.44
C GLY A 45 28.90 -23.89 -5.94
N GLN A 46 29.52 -24.77 -5.15
CA GLN A 46 30.65 -25.59 -5.59
C GLN A 46 30.20 -26.98 -6.11
N PRO A 47 30.42 -27.31 -7.40
CA PRO A 47 30.09 -28.63 -7.93
C PRO A 47 31.14 -29.66 -7.50
N GLN A 48 30.82 -30.48 -6.49
CA GLN A 48 31.55 -31.71 -6.22
C GLN A 48 31.26 -32.74 -7.33
N TYR A 49 32.18 -32.84 -8.28
CA TYR A 49 32.30 -34.05 -9.10
C TYR A 49 32.82 -35.19 -8.22
N LEU A 50 31.97 -36.17 -7.91
CA LEU A 50 32.39 -37.47 -7.41
C LEU A 50 31.80 -38.56 -8.29
N SER A 51 32.69 -39.39 -8.80
CA SER A 51 32.42 -40.53 -9.69
C SER A 51 31.85 -41.73 -8.94
N GLU A 52 31.10 -42.56 -9.66
CA GLU A 52 30.52 -43.81 -9.18
C GLU A 52 31.60 -44.89 -8.95
N GLU A 53 31.67 -45.46 -7.74
CA GLU A 53 32.26 -46.76 -7.33
C GLU A 53 32.22 -46.78 -5.78
N GLU A 54 31.82 -47.80 -5.00
CA GLU A 54 31.53 -49.22 -5.23
C GLU A 54 30.36 -49.76 -4.34
N LYS A 55 30.15 -51.09 -4.32
CA LYS A 55 28.96 -51.82 -3.84
C LYS A 55 28.84 -52.07 -2.32
N ASN A 56 27.59 -52.27 -1.90
CA ASN A 56 27.06 -53.18 -0.85
C ASN A 56 27.99 -53.70 0.25
N THR A 57 27.59 -53.50 1.51
CA THR A 57 27.49 -54.58 2.53
C THR A 57 26.38 -54.26 3.54
N ASP A 58 26.09 -55.23 4.42
CA ASP A 58 24.79 -55.47 5.04
C ASP A 58 24.78 -55.31 6.58
N ASN A 59 23.60 -55.00 7.13
CA ASN A 59 23.14 -55.13 8.54
C ASN A 59 23.95 -54.50 9.71
N GLY A 60 23.27 -53.67 10.53
CA GLY A 60 23.79 -53.18 11.83
C GLY A 60 22.84 -52.27 12.62
N THR A 61 22.25 -52.79 13.69
CA THR A 61 21.24 -52.20 14.60
C THR A 61 21.58 -50.86 15.32
N LEU A 62 20.57 -49.97 15.38
CA LEU A 62 20.11 -49.11 16.50
C LEU A 62 21.12 -48.48 17.49
N HIS A 63 21.10 -47.14 17.63
CA HIS A 63 20.70 -46.45 18.87
C HIS A 63 20.35 -44.96 18.66
N GLU A 64 19.77 -44.35 19.69
CA GLU A 64 19.14 -43.01 19.77
C GLU A 64 20.03 -41.80 19.39
N GLU A 65 19.41 -40.75 18.85
CA GLU A 65 19.20 -39.51 19.62
C GLU A 65 17.97 -38.73 19.12
N THR A 66 16.93 -38.60 19.95
CA THR A 66 15.71 -37.83 19.60
C THR A 66 15.71 -36.48 20.32
N THR A 67 16.39 -35.48 19.76
CA THR A 67 16.34 -34.12 20.31
C THR A 67 14.98 -33.47 20.03
N ALA A 68 14.09 -33.52 21.03
CA ALA A 68 12.79 -32.87 20.97
C ALA A 68 12.95 -31.35 20.82
N ARG A 69 12.56 -30.79 19.66
CA ARG A 69 12.47 -29.35 19.44
C ARG A 69 11.31 -28.77 20.25
N THR A 70 11.60 -28.25 21.44
CA THR A 70 10.69 -27.36 22.16
C THR A 70 10.47 -26.08 21.35
N PRO A 71 9.22 -25.55 21.28
CA PRO A 71 8.98 -24.26 20.65
C PRO A 71 9.55 -23.15 21.54
N VAL A 72 10.51 -22.38 21.00
CA VAL A 72 11.09 -21.23 21.70
C VAL A 72 10.00 -20.19 21.96
N SER A 73 9.68 -19.95 23.23
CA SER A 73 8.70 -18.95 23.63
C SER A 73 9.24 -17.54 23.35
N VAL A 74 8.44 -16.70 22.73
CA VAL A 74 8.81 -15.32 22.35
C VAL A 74 9.20 -14.47 23.58
N SER A 75 8.79 -14.88 24.78
CA SER A 75 9.10 -14.19 26.05
C SER A 75 10.55 -14.35 26.55
N ASP A 76 11.32 -15.30 26.01
CA ASP A 76 12.72 -15.57 26.41
C ASP A 76 13.76 -14.87 25.51
N LEU A 77 13.33 -14.25 24.41
CA LEU A 77 14.19 -13.52 23.45
C LEU A 77 14.28 -12.01 23.71
N LEU A 78 13.74 -11.53 24.84
CA LEU A 78 13.83 -10.14 25.27
C LEU A 78 14.81 -10.03 26.44
N ASP A 79 15.91 -9.30 26.24
CA ASP A 79 16.89 -9.00 27.28
C ASP A 79 16.22 -8.41 28.53
N GLU A 80 16.73 -8.83 29.69
CA GLU A 80 16.26 -8.41 31.01
C GLU A 80 16.35 -6.89 31.25
N GLU A 81 17.19 -6.20 30.49
CA GLU A 81 17.25 -4.73 30.45
C GLU A 81 16.04 -4.13 29.72
N MET A 82 15.68 -4.65 28.54
CA MET A 82 14.55 -4.18 27.74
C MET A 82 13.20 -4.43 28.42
N LYS A 83 13.07 -5.54 29.19
CA LYS A 83 11.92 -5.76 30.10
C LYS A 83 11.83 -4.68 31.18
N ARG A 84 12.96 -4.26 31.77
CA ARG A 84 13.00 -3.17 32.78
C ARG A 84 12.70 -1.80 32.17
N GLU A 85 13.16 -1.51 30.95
CA GLU A 85 12.84 -0.25 30.27
C GLU A 85 11.36 -0.15 29.90
N MET A 86 10.75 -1.22 29.35
CA MET A 86 9.30 -1.24 29.13
C MET A 86 8.52 -1.09 30.44
N ALA A 87 8.94 -1.77 31.53
CA ALA A 87 8.29 -1.61 32.82
C ALA A 87 8.35 -0.16 33.34
N ARG A 88 9.49 0.54 33.21
CA ARG A 88 9.59 1.97 33.56
C ARG A 88 8.70 2.85 32.68
N ALA A 89 8.66 2.60 31.37
CA ALA A 89 7.84 3.36 30.43
C ALA A 89 6.33 3.25 30.72
N TYR A 90 5.86 2.09 31.20
CA TYR A 90 4.45 1.87 31.54
C TYR A 90 4.06 2.24 32.98
N THR A 91 5.00 2.24 33.93
CA THR A 91 4.69 2.53 35.36
C THR A 91 4.91 3.98 35.79
N GLY A 92 5.51 4.83 34.94
CA GLY A 92 5.52 6.28 35.15
C GLY A 92 6.30 6.80 36.38
N ALA A 93 7.22 5.99 36.93
CA ALA A 93 8.00 6.36 38.11
C ALA A 93 9.17 7.30 37.75
N SER A 94 8.99 8.61 37.99
CA SER A 94 10.04 9.63 37.84
C SER A 94 11.00 9.65 39.03
N SER A 95 12.31 9.71 38.78
CA SER A 95 13.36 9.94 39.80
C SER A 95 13.95 11.35 39.71
N ALA A 96 14.40 11.88 40.85
CA ALA A 96 14.65 13.30 41.09
C ALA A 96 15.89 13.92 40.38
N GLN A 97 15.90 15.26 40.31
CA GLN A 97 17.04 16.09 39.86
C GLN A 97 18.25 16.03 40.82
N PRO A 98 19.46 16.36 40.31
CA PRO A 98 20.11 17.65 40.63
C PRO A 98 20.95 18.25 39.45
N THR A 99 21.46 19.49 39.40
CA THR A 99 21.17 20.83 39.99
C THR A 99 22.01 21.92 39.26
N GLU A 100 21.50 23.16 39.13
CA GLU A 100 22.27 24.42 38.85
C GLU A 100 23.01 24.55 37.47
N ALA A 101 23.36 25.73 36.90
CA ALA A 101 23.31 27.13 37.37
C ALA A 101 23.26 28.22 36.24
N LYS A 102 22.69 29.40 36.59
CA LYS A 102 23.10 30.81 36.25
C LYS A 102 22.85 31.48 34.86
N HIS A 103 21.93 32.47 34.92
CA HIS A 103 22.03 33.89 34.46
C HIS A 103 22.31 34.31 33.00
N LYS A 104 21.40 35.14 32.45
CA LYS A 104 21.55 36.62 32.41
C LYS A 104 20.20 37.35 32.14
N LYS A 105 20.12 38.65 32.48
CA LYS A 105 18.92 39.52 32.39
C LYS A 105 18.99 40.49 31.17
N PRO A 106 17.89 41.17 30.79
CA PRO A 106 17.68 41.77 29.46
C PRO A 106 18.13 43.24 29.35
N GLN A 107 17.98 43.81 28.14
CA GLN A 107 17.97 45.26 27.92
C GLN A 107 16.73 45.71 27.14
N THR A 108 16.29 46.94 27.43
CA THR A 108 15.03 47.56 26.99
C THR A 108 15.33 48.94 26.39
N ALA A 109 14.90 49.21 25.16
CA ALA A 109 14.92 50.52 24.51
C ALA A 109 14.09 50.46 23.20
N MET A 110 13.38 51.49 22.72
CA MET A 110 12.83 52.71 23.35
C MET A 110 11.65 53.20 22.46
N LYS A 111 10.67 53.94 23.00
CA LYS A 111 9.51 54.48 22.25
C LYS A 111 9.82 55.79 21.49
N ARG A 112 8.85 56.24 20.67
CA ARG A 112 8.57 57.65 20.17
C ARG A 112 9.19 57.93 18.79
N ALA A 113 8.59 58.68 17.84
CA ALA A 113 7.38 59.55 17.73
C ALA A 113 6.57 59.17 16.45
N ALA A 114 5.32 59.55 16.13
CA ALA A 114 4.37 60.62 16.51
C ALA A 114 4.52 61.98 15.77
N GLY A 115 3.55 62.31 14.89
CA GLY A 115 3.34 63.61 14.19
C GLY A 115 3.92 63.68 12.76
N SER A 116 3.35 64.42 11.79
CA SER A 116 2.10 65.21 11.75
C SER A 116 1.73 65.68 10.31
N TYR A 117 0.43 65.81 10.03
CA TYR A 117 -0.31 66.68 9.07
C TYR A 117 0.47 67.47 7.98
N ALA A 118 0.17 67.41 6.67
CA ALA A 118 -1.07 67.63 5.88
C ALA A 118 -1.28 69.08 5.36
N HIS A 119 -1.25 69.22 4.03
CA HIS A 119 -1.79 70.30 3.16
C HIS A 119 -1.65 69.82 1.70
N ALA A 120 -2.42 70.26 0.67
CA ALA A 120 -3.76 70.84 0.57
C ALA A 120 -4.14 70.86 -0.94
N THR A 121 -5.45 70.89 -1.27
CA THR A 121 -6.04 71.10 -2.63
C THR A 121 -5.69 70.04 -3.70
N GLY A 122 -6.49 69.79 -4.76
CA GLY A 122 -7.88 70.16 -5.04
C GLY A 122 -8.28 69.87 -6.50
N GLY A 123 -9.46 69.29 -6.73
CA GLY A 123 -10.19 69.39 -8.01
C GLY A 123 -10.29 68.14 -8.91
N LYS A 124 -11.51 67.95 -9.44
CA LYS A 124 -11.95 67.14 -10.60
C LYS A 124 -12.17 65.63 -10.38
N GLU A 125 -13.43 65.28 -10.11
CA GLU A 125 -13.99 63.96 -10.42
C GLU A 125 -13.99 63.71 -11.95
N PRO A 126 -13.62 62.51 -12.43
CA PRO A 126 -13.89 62.10 -13.79
C PRO A 126 -15.32 61.54 -13.93
N VAL A 127 -16.08 62.08 -14.88
CA VAL A 127 -17.43 61.63 -15.23
C VAL A 127 -17.40 60.14 -15.61
N GLN A 128 -18.15 59.30 -14.88
CA GLN A 128 -18.29 57.88 -15.20
C GLN A 128 -19.05 57.67 -16.51
N SER A 129 -18.33 57.40 -17.60
CA SER A 129 -18.94 57.08 -18.90
C SER A 129 -19.73 55.77 -18.86
N ASN A 130 -20.98 55.80 -19.33
CA ASN A 130 -21.87 54.64 -19.41
C ASN A 130 -21.31 53.48 -20.28
N GLN A 131 -20.35 53.75 -21.18
CA GLN A 131 -19.68 52.71 -21.98
C GLN A 131 -18.83 51.74 -21.14
N ALA A 132 -18.28 52.16 -20.00
CA ALA A 132 -17.49 51.28 -19.14
C ALA A 132 -18.38 50.17 -18.53
N LYS A 133 -19.60 50.52 -18.10
CA LYS A 133 -20.56 49.56 -17.54
C LYS A 133 -21.08 48.57 -18.59
N GLN A 134 -21.26 49.00 -19.85
CA GLN A 134 -21.65 48.08 -20.93
C GLN A 134 -20.53 47.10 -21.33
N THR A 135 -19.27 47.57 -21.42
CA THR A 135 -18.14 46.68 -21.77
C THR A 135 -17.79 45.70 -20.67
N GLU A 136 -17.94 46.08 -19.39
CA GLU A 136 -17.78 45.16 -18.26
C GLU A 136 -18.93 44.14 -18.18
N ALA A 137 -20.19 44.56 -18.40
CA ALA A 137 -21.33 43.65 -18.46
C ALA A 137 -21.25 42.67 -19.64
N ALA A 138 -20.77 43.13 -20.80
CA ALA A 138 -20.49 42.26 -21.95
C ALA A 138 -19.39 41.24 -21.63
N ARG A 139 -18.27 41.67 -21.02
CA ARG A 139 -17.17 40.78 -20.59
C ARG A 139 -17.61 39.75 -19.55
N LYS A 140 -18.43 40.13 -18.57
CA LYS A 140 -18.99 39.20 -17.57
C LYS A 140 -19.91 38.18 -18.22
N ARG A 141 -20.84 38.60 -19.07
CA ARG A 141 -21.72 37.68 -19.82
C ARG A 141 -20.96 36.75 -20.77
N SER A 142 -19.89 37.22 -21.42
CA SER A 142 -19.05 36.34 -22.24
C SER A 142 -18.26 35.34 -21.38
N ALA A 143 -17.73 35.75 -20.22
CA ALA A 143 -17.02 34.83 -19.32
C ALA A 143 -17.95 33.78 -18.70
N GLU A 144 -19.18 34.17 -18.35
CA GLU A 144 -20.23 33.32 -17.80
C GLU A 144 -20.75 32.33 -18.87
N ALA A 145 -20.90 32.77 -20.12
CA ALA A 145 -21.22 31.90 -21.26
C ALA A 145 -20.10 30.90 -21.59
N THR A 146 -18.82 31.29 -21.48
CA THR A 146 -17.70 30.36 -21.68
C THR A 146 -17.59 29.34 -20.54
N LEU A 147 -17.93 29.70 -19.29
CA LEU A 147 -18.00 28.74 -18.18
C LEU A 147 -19.14 27.74 -18.34
N ALA A 148 -20.29 28.15 -18.90
CA ALA A 148 -21.44 27.27 -19.13
C ALA A 148 -21.23 26.24 -20.26
N GLY A 149 -20.20 26.41 -21.09
CA GLY A 149 -19.86 25.53 -22.21
C GLY A 149 -18.81 24.44 -21.90
N ILE A 150 -18.21 24.45 -20.72
CA ILE A 150 -17.23 23.42 -20.30
C ILE A 150 -18.01 22.23 -19.72
N PRO A 151 -17.88 21.00 -20.26
CA PRO A 151 -18.50 19.83 -19.67
C PRO A 151 -17.97 19.58 -18.25
N GLN A 152 -18.77 19.86 -17.23
CA GLN A 152 -18.39 19.70 -15.81
C GLN A 152 -18.03 18.25 -15.41
N HIS A 153 -18.28 17.28 -16.30
CA HIS A 153 -17.84 15.90 -16.22
C HIS A 153 -16.32 15.74 -15.99
N GLU A 154 -15.48 16.59 -16.59
CA GLU A 154 -14.02 16.37 -16.62
C GLU A 154 -13.26 16.87 -15.38
N LEU A 155 -13.91 17.62 -14.48
CA LEU A 155 -13.32 18.08 -13.21
C LEU A 155 -13.96 17.44 -11.95
N ARG A 156 -14.95 16.57 -12.12
CA ARG A 156 -15.49 15.81 -11.00
C ARG A 156 -14.58 14.60 -10.74
N GLU A 157 -14.10 14.44 -9.51
CA GLU A 157 -13.54 13.17 -9.08
C GLU A 157 -14.58 12.07 -9.32
N LEU A 158 -14.28 11.14 -10.23
CA LEU A 158 -15.15 10.01 -10.56
C LEU A 158 -15.53 9.29 -9.26
N THR A 159 -16.82 9.06 -9.06
CA THR A 159 -17.28 8.32 -7.88
C THR A 159 -16.64 6.92 -7.84
N PRO A 160 -16.49 6.29 -6.66
CA PRO A 160 -15.91 4.95 -6.58
C PRO A 160 -16.61 3.92 -7.46
N GLU A 161 -17.93 4.09 -7.67
CA GLU A 161 -18.76 3.26 -8.56
C GLU A 161 -18.45 3.51 -10.04
N GLU A 162 -18.35 4.77 -10.48
CA GLU A 162 -17.95 5.12 -11.85
C GLU A 162 -16.51 4.67 -12.16
N ARG A 163 -15.59 4.80 -11.20
CA ARG A 163 -14.22 4.25 -11.31
C ARG A 163 -14.23 2.73 -11.45
N ALA A 164 -15.03 2.02 -10.65
CA ALA A 164 -15.16 0.57 -10.73
C ALA A 164 -15.76 0.12 -12.08
N ALA A 165 -16.70 0.88 -12.64
CA ALA A 165 -17.28 0.62 -13.95
C ALA A 165 -16.27 0.83 -15.10
N ASP A 166 -15.47 1.91 -15.06
CA ASP A 166 -14.38 2.11 -16.04
C ASP A 166 -13.28 1.04 -15.92
N PHE A 167 -12.91 0.68 -14.68
CA PHE A 167 -11.96 -0.39 -14.39
C PHE A 167 -12.39 -1.73 -15.01
N VAL A 168 -13.63 -2.17 -14.79
CA VAL A 168 -14.16 -3.41 -15.39
C VAL A 168 -14.27 -3.31 -16.91
N ARG A 169 -14.68 -2.15 -17.45
CA ARG A 169 -14.76 -1.93 -18.90
C ARG A 169 -13.39 -2.05 -19.57
N LYS A 170 -12.37 -1.34 -19.05
CA LYS A 170 -11.00 -1.40 -19.60
C LYS A 170 -10.34 -2.76 -19.34
N TYR A 171 -10.63 -3.41 -18.21
CA TYR A 171 -10.20 -4.78 -17.92
C TYR A 171 -10.68 -5.76 -18.99
N ASN A 172 -11.99 -5.78 -19.31
CA ASN A 172 -12.54 -6.69 -20.31
C ASN A 172 -11.92 -6.41 -21.70
N ALA A 173 -11.62 -5.15 -22.02
CA ALA A 173 -10.96 -4.76 -23.27
C ALA A 173 -9.50 -5.25 -23.39
N LEU A 174 -8.83 -5.68 -22.30
CA LEU A 174 -7.47 -6.23 -22.35
C LEU A 174 -7.38 -7.52 -23.19
N TYR A 175 -8.46 -8.29 -23.28
CA TYR A 175 -8.52 -9.48 -24.13
C TYR A 175 -8.44 -9.15 -25.62
N ASP A 176 -9.05 -8.04 -26.01
CA ASP A 176 -9.25 -7.65 -27.41
C ASP A 176 -8.10 -6.78 -27.96
N VAL A 177 -7.09 -6.46 -27.13
CA VAL A 177 -5.90 -5.70 -27.53
C VAL A 177 -5.20 -6.42 -28.70
N PRO A 178 -5.16 -5.82 -29.91
CA PRO A 178 -4.58 -6.47 -31.08
C PRO A 178 -3.04 -6.39 -31.04
N GLY A 179 -2.40 -7.36 -31.70
CA GLY A 179 -0.96 -7.35 -31.95
C GLY A 179 -0.14 -8.29 -31.08
N THR A 180 1.13 -7.94 -30.88
CA THR A 180 2.16 -8.82 -30.33
C THR A 180 2.06 -9.00 -28.81
N MET A 181 2.68 -10.06 -28.27
CA MET A 181 2.78 -10.29 -26.82
C MET A 181 3.41 -9.10 -26.07
N PHE A 182 4.32 -8.36 -26.70
CA PHE A 182 4.89 -7.14 -26.11
C PHE A 182 3.85 -6.02 -25.98
N GLN A 183 2.99 -5.83 -26.98
CA GLN A 183 1.91 -4.83 -26.94
C GLN A 183 0.84 -5.23 -25.91
N LYS A 184 0.48 -6.52 -25.82
CA LYS A 184 -0.40 -7.03 -24.76
C LYS A 184 0.19 -6.84 -23.37
N LYS A 185 1.48 -7.13 -23.18
CA LYS A 185 2.16 -6.87 -21.89
C LYS A 185 2.17 -5.38 -21.56
N LYS A 186 2.51 -4.52 -22.51
CA LYS A 186 2.48 -3.06 -22.30
C LYS A 186 1.08 -2.57 -21.90
N ALA A 187 0.03 -3.06 -22.55
CA ALA A 187 -1.34 -2.70 -22.16
C ALA A 187 -1.70 -3.12 -20.73
N GLN A 188 -1.17 -4.24 -20.23
CA GLN A 188 -1.29 -4.63 -18.82
C GLN A 188 -0.49 -3.70 -17.90
N ASP A 189 0.77 -3.41 -18.23
CA ASP A 189 1.63 -2.54 -17.42
C ASP A 189 1.05 -1.11 -17.35
N ASP A 190 0.52 -0.59 -18.46
CA ASP A 190 -0.20 0.68 -18.56
C ASP A 190 -1.51 0.66 -17.75
N PHE A 191 -2.32 -0.41 -17.82
CA PHE A 191 -3.56 -0.58 -17.03
C PHE A 191 -3.29 -0.69 -15.53
N ILE A 192 -2.28 -1.46 -15.14
CA ILE A 192 -1.84 -1.60 -13.74
C ILE A 192 -1.43 -0.24 -13.17
N LYS A 193 -0.77 0.58 -13.99
CA LYS A 193 -0.36 1.94 -13.62
C LYS A 193 -1.52 2.94 -13.59
N GLU A 194 -2.44 2.88 -14.55
CA GLU A 194 -3.61 3.77 -14.65
C GLU A 194 -4.55 3.63 -13.45
N PHE A 195 -4.78 2.40 -13.00
CA PHE A 195 -5.71 2.10 -11.90
C PHE A 195 -5.03 1.82 -10.55
N GLU A 196 -3.72 2.05 -10.44
CA GLU A 196 -2.93 1.78 -9.21
C GLU A 196 -3.15 0.35 -8.69
N VAL A 197 -3.14 -0.63 -9.59
CA VAL A 197 -3.58 -2.00 -9.31
C VAL A 197 -2.60 -2.71 -8.39
N GLN A 198 -3.12 -3.14 -7.24
CA GLN A 198 -2.44 -4.02 -6.31
C GLN A 198 -2.68 -5.48 -6.71
N GLY A 199 -1.61 -6.27 -6.85
CA GLY A 199 -1.73 -7.72 -7.03
C GLY A 199 -2.10 -8.41 -5.72
N MET A 200 -2.99 -9.38 -5.76
CA MET A 200 -3.36 -10.23 -4.61
C MET A 200 -3.32 -11.72 -4.96
N ARG A 201 -2.86 -12.56 -4.03
CA ARG A 201 -2.77 -14.03 -4.16
C ARG A 201 -3.46 -14.75 -3.01
N CYS A 202 -4.06 -15.91 -3.27
CA CYS A 202 -4.55 -16.82 -2.24
C CYS A 202 -3.38 -17.58 -1.58
N THR A 203 -2.95 -17.16 -0.40
CA THR A 203 -1.76 -17.72 0.28
C THR A 203 -1.97 -19.12 0.87
N ASN A 204 -3.21 -19.50 1.18
CA ASN A 204 -3.53 -20.79 1.80
C ASN A 204 -4.07 -21.85 0.81
N MET A 205 -3.96 -21.63 -0.51
CA MET A 205 -4.44 -22.56 -1.55
C MET A 205 -3.99 -24.01 -1.30
N GLN A 206 -2.72 -24.22 -0.94
CA GLN A 206 -2.18 -25.56 -0.65
C GLN A 206 -2.89 -26.27 0.53
N LEU A 207 -3.27 -25.52 1.57
CA LEU A 207 -4.05 -26.07 2.69
C LEU A 207 -5.49 -26.36 2.25
N ARG A 208 -6.06 -25.49 1.41
CA ARG A 208 -7.45 -25.60 0.92
C ARG A 208 -7.68 -26.80 0.00
N HIS A 209 -6.65 -27.28 -0.71
CA HIS A 209 -6.70 -28.57 -1.42
C HIS A 209 -7.09 -29.73 -0.50
N SER A 210 -6.55 -29.77 0.71
CA SER A 210 -6.88 -30.79 1.72
C SER A 210 -8.10 -30.44 2.59
N ARG A 211 -8.47 -29.16 2.64
CA ARG A 211 -9.46 -28.56 3.55
C ARG A 211 -10.23 -27.42 2.86
N PRO A 212 -11.11 -27.73 1.90
CA PRO A 212 -11.82 -26.72 1.10
C PRO A 212 -12.79 -25.86 1.92
N GLU A 213 -13.10 -26.26 3.16
CA GLU A 213 -13.90 -25.51 4.12
C GLU A 213 -13.19 -24.28 4.72
N LEU A 214 -11.86 -24.19 4.62
CA LEU A 214 -11.11 -23.03 5.10
C LEU A 214 -11.37 -21.81 4.22
N GLU A 215 -11.54 -20.64 4.83
CA GLU A 215 -11.66 -19.36 4.10
C GLU A 215 -10.37 -19.01 3.34
N PRO A 216 -10.45 -18.45 2.11
CA PRO A 216 -9.27 -18.00 1.37
C PRO A 216 -8.60 -16.79 2.05
N ARG A 217 -7.27 -16.80 2.10
CA ARG A 217 -6.43 -15.74 2.67
C ARG A 217 -5.72 -14.98 1.57
N PHE A 218 -6.36 -13.92 1.09
CA PHE A 218 -5.78 -13.04 0.08
C PHE A 218 -4.73 -12.12 0.72
N VAL A 219 -3.52 -12.08 0.14
CA VAL A 219 -2.43 -11.19 0.57
C VAL A 219 -1.90 -10.45 -0.65
N ALA A 220 -1.46 -9.20 -0.47
CA ALA A 220 -0.87 -8.39 -1.52
C ALA A 220 0.49 -8.97 -1.95
N VAL A 221 0.77 -8.98 -3.26
CA VAL A 221 1.98 -9.54 -3.85
C VAL A 221 2.57 -8.57 -4.87
N THR A 222 3.90 -8.46 -4.85
CA THR A 222 4.70 -7.83 -5.89
C THR A 222 5.53 -8.91 -6.61
N PRO A 223 5.62 -8.90 -7.95
CA PRO A 223 4.99 -7.96 -8.89
C PRO A 223 3.48 -8.23 -9.11
N THR A 224 2.68 -7.18 -9.30
CA THR A 224 1.22 -7.25 -9.52
C THR A 224 0.82 -8.21 -10.65
N ARG A 225 1.61 -8.27 -11.71
CA ARG A 225 1.34 -9.06 -12.92
C ARG A 225 1.33 -10.58 -12.65
N ASP A 226 2.08 -11.03 -11.65
CA ASP A 226 2.22 -12.46 -11.32
C ASP A 226 1.26 -12.88 -10.18
N ALA A 227 0.35 -11.98 -9.78
CA ALA A 227 -0.71 -12.24 -8.80
C ALA A 227 -1.96 -12.84 -9.46
N ASP A 228 -2.75 -13.59 -8.68
CA ASP A 228 -3.92 -14.31 -9.18
C ASP A 228 -5.14 -13.37 -9.35
N TYR A 229 -5.17 -12.27 -8.59
CA TYR A 229 -6.20 -11.25 -8.60
C TYR A 229 -5.60 -9.85 -8.68
N TRP A 230 -6.32 -8.94 -9.32
CA TRP A 230 -5.97 -7.53 -9.52
C TRP A 230 -6.99 -6.64 -8.80
N ALA A 231 -6.49 -5.76 -7.93
CA ALA A 231 -7.30 -4.97 -7.01
C ALA A 231 -7.07 -3.46 -7.22
N MET A 232 -8.08 -2.74 -7.71
CA MET A 232 -8.08 -1.28 -7.77
C MET A 232 -8.54 -0.70 -6.42
N PRO A 233 -7.81 0.26 -5.80
CA PRO A 233 -8.24 0.91 -4.56
C PRO A 233 -9.47 1.80 -4.77
N LEU A 234 -10.51 1.59 -3.96
CA LEU A 234 -11.71 2.43 -3.87
C LEU A 234 -11.66 3.44 -2.72
N GLY A 235 -10.65 3.34 -1.83
CA GLY A 235 -10.57 4.09 -0.57
C GLY A 235 -11.13 3.30 0.61
N ASN A 236 -10.91 3.80 1.84
CA ASN A 236 -11.40 3.16 3.09
C ASN A 236 -11.04 1.66 3.24
N ASN A 237 -9.85 1.27 2.77
CA ASN A 237 -9.39 -0.13 2.71
C ASN A 237 -10.29 -1.06 1.87
N LEU A 238 -11.15 -0.52 1.00
CA LEU A 238 -11.95 -1.26 0.03
C LEU A 238 -11.27 -1.26 -1.34
N PHE A 239 -11.38 -2.38 -2.04
CA PHE A 239 -10.78 -2.61 -3.35
C PHE A 239 -11.79 -3.27 -4.28
N ALA A 240 -11.87 -2.79 -5.53
CA ALA A 240 -12.55 -3.48 -6.62
C ALA A 240 -11.60 -4.54 -7.19
N VAL A 241 -11.99 -5.80 -7.11
CA VAL A 241 -11.15 -6.96 -7.44
C VAL A 241 -11.69 -7.71 -8.64
N VAL A 242 -10.79 -8.05 -9.56
CA VAL A 242 -11.01 -8.88 -10.75
C VAL A 242 -9.92 -9.97 -10.79
N PRO A 243 -10.16 -11.15 -11.39
CA PRO A 243 -9.08 -12.13 -11.58
C PRO A 243 -8.02 -11.60 -12.55
N ASN A 244 -6.80 -12.12 -12.50
CA ASN A 244 -5.80 -11.84 -13.54
C ASN A 244 -6.31 -12.36 -14.91
N PRO A 245 -6.29 -11.55 -15.98
CA PRO A 245 -6.91 -11.94 -17.25
C PRO A 245 -6.20 -13.10 -17.96
N PHE A 246 -4.97 -13.46 -17.54
CA PHE A 246 -4.22 -14.61 -18.06
C PHE A 246 -4.21 -15.82 -17.11
N LEU A 247 -4.97 -15.76 -16.01
CA LEU A 247 -5.20 -16.90 -15.14
C LEU A 247 -6.00 -17.97 -15.88
N VAL A 248 -5.64 -19.24 -15.74
CA VAL A 248 -6.48 -20.36 -16.17
C VAL A 248 -7.44 -20.72 -15.04
N TYR A 249 -8.74 -20.58 -15.27
CA TYR A 249 -9.75 -20.91 -14.27
C TYR A 249 -10.14 -22.39 -14.39
N GLY A 250 -9.47 -23.24 -13.60
CA GLY A 250 -9.80 -24.65 -13.42
C GLY A 250 -10.37 -24.96 -12.02
N GLU A 251 -10.50 -26.25 -11.73
CA GLU A 251 -11.07 -26.76 -10.47
C GLU A 251 -10.27 -26.33 -9.23
N GLU A 252 -8.94 -26.30 -9.32
CA GLU A 252 -8.05 -25.79 -8.27
C GLU A 252 -8.35 -24.32 -7.93
N MET A 253 -8.46 -23.45 -8.94
CA MET A 253 -8.76 -22.04 -8.73
C MET A 253 -10.19 -21.84 -8.20
N HIS A 254 -11.15 -22.67 -8.64
CA HIS A 254 -12.51 -22.68 -8.14
C HIS A 254 -12.61 -23.07 -6.66
N THR A 255 -11.98 -24.18 -6.27
CA THR A 255 -12.14 -24.80 -4.95
C THR A 255 -11.17 -24.25 -3.90
N ALA A 256 -9.90 -24.09 -4.26
CA ALA A 256 -8.80 -23.71 -3.37
C ALA A 256 -8.31 -22.27 -3.63
N GLY A 257 -8.22 -21.83 -4.88
CA GLY A 257 -7.70 -20.50 -5.26
C GLY A 257 -8.57 -19.31 -4.84
N GLY A 258 -9.81 -19.54 -4.39
CA GLY A 258 -10.70 -18.49 -3.85
C GLY A 258 -11.76 -17.96 -4.81
N MET A 259 -11.81 -18.46 -6.06
CA MET A 259 -12.71 -17.91 -7.09
C MET A 259 -14.19 -18.07 -6.72
N ARG A 260 -14.60 -19.24 -6.20
CA ARG A 260 -16.02 -19.46 -5.81
C ARG A 260 -16.46 -18.64 -4.60
N GLU A 261 -15.51 -18.21 -3.76
CA GLU A 261 -15.78 -17.32 -2.63
C GLU A 261 -15.87 -15.86 -3.07
N ALA A 262 -15.05 -15.44 -4.04
CA ALA A 262 -14.93 -14.08 -4.52
C ALA A 262 -15.95 -13.71 -5.63
N PHE A 263 -16.29 -14.65 -6.52
CA PHE A 263 -17.13 -14.41 -7.69
C PHE A 263 -18.23 -15.47 -7.83
N ASN A 264 -19.44 -14.99 -8.08
CA ASN A 264 -20.50 -15.82 -8.64
C ASN A 264 -20.18 -16.03 -10.13
N SER A 265 -20.04 -17.30 -10.55
CA SER A 265 -19.65 -17.64 -11.93
C SER A 265 -20.38 -18.86 -12.48
N ASN A 266 -20.43 -18.96 -13.81
CA ASN A 266 -20.99 -20.08 -14.58
C ASN A 266 -20.07 -21.32 -14.64
N TYR A 267 -19.14 -21.46 -13.68
CA TYR A 267 -18.16 -22.54 -13.65
C TYR A 267 -18.82 -23.92 -13.63
N ARG A 268 -18.21 -24.89 -14.33
CA ARG A 268 -18.61 -26.30 -14.34
C ARG A 268 -17.39 -27.18 -14.09
N ALA A 269 -17.54 -28.16 -13.20
CA ALA A 269 -16.48 -29.13 -12.91
C ALA A 269 -16.04 -29.87 -14.19
N GLY A 270 -14.74 -30.16 -14.29
CA GLY A 270 -14.13 -30.78 -15.48
C GLY A 270 -13.80 -29.81 -16.61
N ASN A 271 -14.28 -28.56 -16.59
CA ASN A 271 -13.90 -27.53 -17.56
C ASN A 271 -12.76 -26.65 -17.03
N THR A 272 -11.91 -26.20 -17.95
CA THR A 272 -10.96 -25.09 -17.77
C THR A 272 -11.36 -23.93 -18.67
N TYR A 273 -11.24 -22.70 -18.15
CA TYR A 273 -11.64 -21.49 -18.85
C TYR A 273 -10.44 -20.54 -18.97
N GLY A 274 -10.17 -20.05 -20.18
CA GLY A 274 -9.03 -19.18 -20.48
C GLY A 274 -9.38 -17.70 -20.66
N ARG A 275 -10.67 -17.36 -20.66
CA ARG A 275 -11.17 -15.99 -20.85
C ARG A 275 -12.30 -15.68 -19.88
N PHE A 276 -12.31 -14.46 -19.37
CA PHE A 276 -13.31 -13.97 -18.43
C PHE A 276 -13.97 -12.70 -18.93
N THR A 277 -15.29 -12.65 -18.83
CA THR A 277 -16.07 -11.43 -18.97
C THR A 277 -16.60 -11.05 -17.58
N VAL A 278 -15.96 -10.07 -16.94
CA VAL A 278 -16.41 -9.55 -15.63
C VAL A 278 -17.61 -8.63 -15.87
N LYS A 279 -18.73 -8.89 -15.17
CA LYS A 279 -19.91 -8.01 -15.17
C LYS A 279 -19.88 -7.04 -13.99
N GLU A 280 -19.55 -7.57 -12.80
CA GLU A 280 -19.36 -6.78 -11.58
C GLU A 280 -18.05 -7.20 -10.91
N PRO A 281 -17.21 -6.26 -10.45
CA PRO A 281 -16.01 -6.59 -9.71
C PRO A 281 -16.40 -7.09 -8.31
N ALA A 282 -15.60 -7.98 -7.73
CA ALA A 282 -15.72 -8.28 -6.31
C ALA A 282 -15.28 -7.06 -5.49
N THR A 283 -15.78 -6.91 -4.28
CA THR A 283 -15.27 -5.89 -3.34
C THR A 283 -14.56 -6.61 -2.21
N PHE A 284 -13.26 -6.37 -2.06
CA PHE A 284 -12.49 -6.89 -0.93
C PHE A 284 -12.23 -5.77 0.07
N GLN A 285 -12.28 -6.10 1.37
CA GLN A 285 -11.78 -5.25 2.43
C GLN A 285 -10.39 -5.75 2.85
N PHE A 286 -9.37 -4.89 2.77
CA PHE A 286 -7.97 -5.27 2.96
C PHE A 286 -7.34 -4.57 4.16
N GLY A 287 -7.05 -5.33 5.22
CA GLY A 287 -6.18 -4.90 6.31
C GLY A 287 -4.79 -5.53 6.12
N THR A 288 -4.52 -6.59 6.87
CA THR A 288 -3.35 -7.48 6.66
C THR A 288 -3.68 -8.66 5.75
N ILE A 289 -4.95 -9.09 5.75
CA ILE A 289 -5.49 -10.16 4.91
C ILE A 289 -6.75 -9.60 4.26
N GLY A 290 -6.89 -9.78 2.95
CA GLY A 290 -8.08 -9.44 2.19
C GLY A 290 -9.23 -10.38 2.53
N LYS A 291 -10.39 -9.80 2.86
CA LYS A 291 -11.66 -10.52 3.03
C LYS A 291 -12.63 -10.12 1.93
N VAL A 292 -13.39 -11.07 1.41
CA VAL A 292 -14.47 -10.79 0.46
C VAL A 292 -15.59 -10.04 1.21
N PHE A 293 -15.83 -8.78 0.85
CA PHE A 293 -16.89 -7.94 1.42
C PHE A 293 -18.16 -8.01 0.57
N LYS A 294 -18.02 -7.97 -0.77
CA LYS A 294 -19.09 -8.24 -1.74
C LYS A 294 -18.55 -9.20 -2.80
N ARG A 295 -19.35 -10.19 -3.21
CA ARG A 295 -19.02 -11.03 -4.36
C ARG A 295 -19.19 -10.27 -5.68
N GLY A 296 -18.29 -10.51 -6.61
CA GLY A 296 -18.41 -10.07 -8.00
C GLY A 296 -19.26 -11.05 -8.83
N GLN A 297 -19.49 -10.67 -10.09
CA GLN A 297 -20.21 -11.47 -11.08
C GLN A 297 -19.31 -11.66 -12.31
N LEU A 298 -19.05 -12.91 -12.68
CA LEU A 298 -18.11 -13.27 -13.74
C LEU A 298 -18.70 -14.34 -14.66
N GLU A 299 -18.56 -14.15 -15.96
CA GLU A 299 -18.80 -15.18 -16.98
C GLU A 299 -17.46 -15.70 -17.47
N ALA A 300 -17.27 -17.02 -17.38
CA ALA A 300 -16.11 -17.72 -17.90
C ALA A 300 -16.44 -18.33 -19.26
N GLU A 301 -15.52 -18.12 -20.22
CA GLU A 301 -15.60 -18.59 -21.61
C GLU A 301 -14.56 -19.70 -21.84
N ILE A 302 -14.96 -20.73 -22.61
CA ILE A 302 -14.14 -21.91 -22.96
C ILE A 302 -13.36 -21.60 -24.24
#